data_AF-A0A9Q7QX92-F1
#
_entry.id   AF-A0A9Q7QX92-F1
#
_cell.length_a   1.000
_cell.length_b   1.000
_cell.length_c   1.000
_cell.angle_alpha   90.00
_cell.angle_beta   90.00
_cell.angle_gamma   90.00
#
_symmetry.space_group_name_H-M   'P 1'
#
loop_
_entity.id
_entity.type
_entity.pdbx_description
1 polymer ?
#
loop_
_entity_poly.entity_id
_entity_poly.type
_entity_poly.pdbx_seq_one_letter_code
_entity_poly.pdbx_strand_id
1 'polypeptide(L)'
;MDLDFDDEEAQFNEYYADCTPALYAWLYIAIDIRDMGLTKIGLTTKRTPQQRIAEGKTYNPFLTLFTVYELSKCSNGTSRRELSDIERYIHSRSVFGEPIKHLDTGRDSEWFPIHPEEAEAQVDWILARRGFSVGGKNLYSHYERDQKFNGIDVQRMRQIKKIFRPNPRDLHERADKAGMDFHDYRDYHAFLQQFHARDAEGKIYL
;
A
#
# COMPACT_ATOMS: atom_id res chain seq x y z
N MET A 1 24.06 21.20 -8.34
CA MET A 1 23.27 21.83 -9.42
C MET A 1 22.56 20.66 -10.08
N ASP A 2 21.42 20.28 -9.51
CA ASP A 2 20.70 19.08 -9.93
C ASP A 2 20.07 19.36 -11.28
N LEU A 3 20.64 18.74 -12.30
CA LEU A 3 20.09 18.81 -13.63
C LEU A 3 18.84 17.93 -13.66
N ASP A 4 17.72 18.62 -13.74
CA ASP A 4 16.38 18.06 -13.77
C ASP A 4 16.15 17.39 -15.13
N PHE A 5 16.67 16.18 -15.31
CA PHE A 5 16.71 15.49 -16.61
C PHE A 5 15.64 14.40 -16.74
N ASP A 6 14.67 14.67 -17.61
CA ASP A 6 14.02 13.73 -18.55
C ASP A 6 13.30 12.51 -17.94
N ASP A 7 12.58 12.71 -16.83
CA ASP A 7 11.44 11.84 -16.54
C ASP A 7 10.19 12.48 -17.16
N GLU A 8 9.33 11.67 -17.78
CA GLU A 8 8.15 12.16 -18.48
C GLU A 8 7.28 13.03 -17.56
N GLU A 9 6.99 14.23 -18.04
CA GLU A 9 6.08 15.16 -17.39
C GLU A 9 4.70 14.51 -17.23
N ALA A 10 4.12 14.73 -16.05
CA ALA A 10 2.81 14.24 -15.72
C ALA A 10 1.77 14.85 -16.66
N GLN A 11 1.08 14.00 -17.40
CA GLN A 11 -0.10 14.42 -18.14
C GLN A 11 -1.32 14.29 -17.24
N PHE A 12 -2.17 15.31 -17.26
CA PHE A 12 -3.46 15.23 -16.59
C PHE A 12 -4.34 14.21 -17.32
N ASN A 13 -4.93 13.27 -16.58
CA ASN A 13 -5.85 12.30 -17.16
C ASN A 13 -7.21 12.95 -17.43
N GLU A 14 -7.46 13.32 -18.68
CA GLU A 14 -8.70 14.01 -19.11
C GLU A 14 -9.98 13.26 -18.75
N TYR A 15 -9.93 11.92 -18.60
CA TYR A 15 -11.08 11.12 -18.15
C TYR A 15 -11.59 11.53 -16.75
N TYR A 16 -10.72 12.12 -15.93
CA TYR A 16 -11.05 12.62 -14.60
C TYR A 16 -11.08 14.16 -14.51
N ALA A 17 -11.12 14.89 -15.63
CA ALA A 17 -11.09 16.36 -15.66
C ALA A 17 -12.16 17.03 -14.79
N ASP A 18 -13.37 16.49 -14.80
CA ASP A 18 -14.49 17.04 -14.03
C ASP A 18 -14.55 16.50 -12.59
N CYS A 19 -13.59 15.67 -12.18
CA CYS A 19 -13.59 15.04 -10.86
C CYS A 19 -12.70 15.82 -9.89
N THR A 20 -13.31 16.45 -8.87
CA THR A 20 -12.55 17.15 -7.84
C THR A 20 -11.66 16.18 -7.03
N PRO A 21 -10.35 16.46 -6.88
CA PRO A 21 -9.47 15.69 -6.01
C PRO A 21 -9.98 15.65 -4.57
N ALA A 22 -9.86 14.50 -3.92
CA ALA A 22 -10.27 14.34 -2.54
C ALA A 22 -9.19 14.84 -1.58
N LEU A 23 -9.58 15.53 -0.49
CA LEU A 23 -8.67 15.95 0.58
C LEU A 23 -7.88 14.78 1.17
N TYR A 24 -8.55 13.63 1.30
CA TYR A 24 -7.93 12.37 1.64
C TYR A 24 -8.16 11.40 0.48
N ALA A 25 -7.08 10.79 0.00
CA ALA A 25 -7.13 9.70 -0.95
C ALA A 25 -6.02 8.72 -0.57
N TRP A 26 -6.41 7.60 0.03
CA TRP A 26 -5.47 6.60 0.52
C TRP A 26 -5.77 5.24 -0.07
N LEU A 27 -4.70 4.54 -0.45
CA LEU A 27 -4.67 3.11 -0.63
C LEU A 27 -3.79 2.54 0.47
N TYR A 28 -4.20 1.45 1.11
CA TYR A 28 -3.43 0.83 2.17
C TYR A 28 -3.50 -0.68 2.15
N ILE A 29 -2.40 -1.28 2.58
CA ILE A 29 -2.24 -2.69 2.83
C ILE A 29 -2.24 -2.86 4.35
N ALA A 30 -3.13 -3.72 4.85
CA ALA A 30 -3.17 -4.15 6.24
C ALA A 30 -3.09 -5.68 6.30
N ILE A 31 -2.61 -6.20 7.42
CA ILE A 31 -2.42 -7.63 7.64
C ILE A 31 -3.06 -8.04 8.95
N ASP A 32 -3.53 -9.28 9.01
CA ASP A 32 -3.72 -9.97 10.28
C ASP A 32 -2.36 -10.53 10.70
N ILE A 33 -1.83 -10.11 11.84
CA ILE A 33 -0.48 -10.54 12.26
C ILE A 33 -0.37 -12.04 12.59
N ARG A 34 -1.52 -12.73 12.69
CA ARG A 34 -1.60 -14.18 12.87
C ARG A 34 -1.51 -14.94 11.55
N ASP A 35 -1.78 -14.29 10.42
CA ASP A 35 -1.84 -14.93 9.11
C ASP A 35 -1.26 -14.02 8.03
N MET A 36 0.01 -14.26 7.69
CA MET A 36 0.74 -13.55 6.64
C MET A 36 0.35 -14.02 5.22
N GLY A 37 -0.52 -15.03 5.08
CA GLY A 37 -1.07 -15.48 3.80
C GLY A 37 -2.28 -14.67 3.34
N LEU A 38 -2.83 -13.81 4.21
CA LEU A 38 -3.98 -12.97 3.92
C LEU A 38 -3.64 -11.49 4.04
N THR A 39 -4.02 -10.74 3.02
CA THR A 39 -3.75 -9.31 2.95
C THR A 39 -5.03 -8.54 2.69
N LYS A 40 -5.24 -7.48 3.48
CA LYS A 40 -6.30 -6.51 3.24
C LYS A 40 -5.77 -5.38 2.37
N ILE A 41 -6.38 -5.15 1.21
CA ILE A 41 -6.09 -3.98 0.36
C ILE A 41 -7.31 -3.08 0.40
N GLY A 42 -7.20 -1.97 1.12
CA GLY A 42 -8.31 -1.06 1.37
C GLY A 42 -8.06 0.33 0.80
N LEU A 43 -9.15 1.05 0.56
CA LEU A 43 -9.12 2.46 0.15
C LEU A 43 -9.92 3.32 1.13
N THR A 44 -9.51 4.58 1.31
CA THR A 44 -10.26 5.52 2.16
C THR A 44 -10.10 6.98 1.73
N THR A 45 -11.21 7.72 1.79
CA THR A 45 -11.29 9.14 1.40
C THR A 45 -11.77 10.07 2.50
N LYS A 46 -11.94 9.54 3.71
CA LYS A 46 -12.53 10.29 4.84
C LYS A 46 -11.52 10.65 5.92
N ARG A 47 -10.44 9.87 6.04
CA ARG A 47 -9.48 9.91 7.15
C ARG A 47 -8.26 9.06 6.82
N THR A 48 -7.22 9.12 7.65
CA THR A 48 -6.00 8.32 7.47
C THR A 48 -6.25 6.82 7.70
N PRO A 49 -5.46 5.92 7.11
CA PRO A 49 -5.55 4.47 7.35
C PRO A 49 -5.42 4.07 8.82
N GLN A 50 -4.56 4.75 9.59
CA GLN A 50 -4.39 4.53 11.03
C GLN A 50 -5.68 4.80 11.79
N GLN A 51 -6.32 5.94 11.50
CA GLN A 51 -7.60 6.31 12.11
C GLN A 51 -8.70 5.34 11.72
N ARG A 52 -8.69 4.82 10.48
CA ARG A 52 -9.68 3.83 10.00
C ARG A 52 -9.56 2.49 10.72
N ILE A 53 -8.35 1.99 10.92
CA ILE A 53 -8.12 0.74 11.66
C ILE A 53 -8.47 0.91 13.14
N ALA A 54 -8.11 2.04 13.74
CA ALA A 54 -8.42 2.34 15.13
C ALA A 54 -9.92 2.46 15.44
N GLU A 55 -10.79 2.71 14.45
CA GLU A 55 -12.25 2.71 14.66
C GLU A 55 -12.81 1.33 15.05
N GLY A 56 -12.05 0.24 14.90
CA GLY A 56 -12.45 -1.09 15.37
C GLY A 56 -13.64 -1.71 14.62
N LYS A 57 -14.14 -1.10 13.54
CA LYS A 57 -15.24 -1.63 12.72
C LYS A 57 -14.93 -2.97 12.06
N THR A 58 -13.66 -3.36 12.02
CA THR A 58 -13.21 -4.64 11.48
C THR A 58 -13.32 -5.78 12.49
N TYR A 59 -13.63 -5.50 13.77
CA TYR A 59 -13.68 -6.45 14.90
C TYR A 59 -12.44 -7.34 15.09
N ASN A 60 -11.38 -7.13 14.31
CA ASN A 60 -10.17 -7.91 14.34
C ASN A 60 -9.08 -7.14 15.11
N PRO A 61 -8.76 -7.53 16.35
CA PRO A 61 -7.76 -6.85 17.17
C PRO A 61 -6.31 -7.11 16.71
N PHE A 62 -6.10 -8.08 15.82
CA PHE A 62 -4.80 -8.47 15.27
C PHE A 62 -4.45 -7.72 13.97
N LEU A 63 -5.29 -6.77 13.56
CA LEU A 63 -5.10 -6.01 12.34
C LEU A 63 -4.05 -4.91 12.53
N THR A 64 -3.01 -4.89 11.70
CA THR A 64 -2.03 -3.78 11.64
C THR A 64 -1.83 -3.30 10.21
N LEU A 65 -1.39 -2.05 10.06
CA LEU A 65 -0.94 -1.54 8.76
C LEU A 65 0.37 -2.21 8.36
N PHE A 66 0.47 -2.50 7.07
CA PHE A 66 1.67 -2.98 6.41
C PHE A 66 2.26 -1.87 5.55
N THR A 67 1.49 -1.26 4.66
CA THR A 67 1.96 -0.19 3.76
C THR A 67 0.82 0.78 3.47
N VAL A 68 1.09 2.07 3.32
CA VAL A 68 0.09 3.07 2.92
C VAL A 68 0.62 3.93 1.78
N TYR A 69 -0.30 4.42 0.95
CA TYR A 69 -0.06 5.31 -0.17
C TYR A 69 -1.00 6.51 -0.07
N GLU A 70 -0.45 7.71 0.04
CA GLU A 70 -1.17 8.99 0.10
C GLU A 70 -1.38 9.55 -1.31
N LEU A 71 -2.36 9.01 -2.02
CA LEU A 71 -2.66 9.38 -3.41
C LEU A 71 -3.15 10.83 -3.54
N SER A 72 -3.62 11.46 -2.47
CA SER A 72 -3.93 12.91 -2.47
C SER A 72 -2.71 13.79 -2.71
N LYS A 73 -1.48 13.26 -2.52
CA LYS A 73 -0.22 13.95 -2.81
C LYS A 73 0.30 13.74 -4.23
N CYS A 74 -0.38 12.96 -5.06
CA CYS A 74 -0.04 12.88 -6.48
C CYS A 74 -0.19 14.25 -7.15
N SER A 75 0.51 14.48 -8.26
CA SER A 75 0.62 15.83 -8.87
C SER A 75 -0.73 16.48 -9.18
N ASN A 76 -1.72 15.66 -9.55
CA ASN A 76 -3.09 16.08 -9.86
C ASN A 76 -4.10 15.72 -8.75
N GLY A 77 -3.59 15.29 -7.59
CA GLY A 77 -4.38 14.62 -6.57
C GLY A 77 -5.03 13.33 -7.07
N THR A 78 -6.01 12.82 -6.33
CA THR A 78 -6.81 11.67 -6.75
C THR A 78 -8.25 11.87 -6.29
N SER A 79 -9.19 11.67 -7.20
CA SER A 79 -10.62 11.86 -6.91
C SER A 79 -11.25 10.60 -6.28
N ARG A 80 -12.47 10.74 -5.73
CA ARG A 80 -13.23 9.58 -5.23
C ARG A 80 -13.60 8.58 -6.34
N ARG A 81 -13.89 9.09 -7.54
CA ARG A 81 -14.22 8.27 -8.70
C ARG A 81 -13.02 7.45 -9.12
N GLU A 82 -11.86 8.09 -9.23
CA GLU A 82 -10.60 7.44 -9.57
C GLU A 82 -10.23 6.35 -8.57
N LEU A 83 -10.36 6.59 -7.26
CA LEU A 83 -10.15 5.54 -6.25
C LEU A 83 -11.11 4.36 -6.42
N SER A 84 -12.39 4.62 -6.73
CA SER A 84 -13.38 3.55 -6.95
C SER A 84 -13.02 2.71 -8.18
N ASP A 85 -12.46 3.35 -9.21
CA ASP A 85 -11.99 2.66 -10.41
C ASP A 85 -10.70 1.86 -10.14
N ILE A 86 -9.80 2.36 -9.28
CA ILE A 86 -8.63 1.60 -8.77
C ILE A 86 -9.08 0.38 -7.97
N GLU A 87 -10.04 0.53 -7.07
CA GLU A 87 -10.59 -0.56 -6.26
C GLU A 87 -11.18 -1.66 -7.14
N ARG A 88 -12.04 -1.28 -8.09
CA ARG A 88 -12.60 -2.21 -9.08
C ARG A 88 -11.51 -2.92 -9.87
N TYR A 89 -10.47 -2.17 -10.27
CA TYR A 89 -9.34 -2.76 -10.96
C TYR A 89 -8.63 -3.80 -10.09
N ILE A 90 -8.27 -3.49 -8.85
CA ILE A 90 -7.62 -4.43 -7.92
C ILE A 90 -8.47 -5.70 -7.74
N HIS A 91 -9.77 -5.56 -7.50
CA HIS A 91 -10.68 -6.70 -7.36
C HIS A 91 -10.77 -7.57 -8.62
N SER A 92 -10.58 -6.99 -9.80
CA SER A 92 -10.62 -7.74 -11.07
C SER A 92 -9.31 -8.47 -11.42
N ARG A 93 -8.24 -8.29 -10.63
CA ARG A 93 -6.90 -8.74 -11.01
C ARG A 93 -6.55 -10.05 -10.32
N SER A 94 -6.40 -11.10 -11.12
CA SER A 94 -5.99 -12.44 -10.69
C SER A 94 -4.67 -12.48 -9.91
N VAL A 95 -3.79 -11.48 -10.07
CA VAL A 95 -2.51 -11.41 -9.37
C VAL A 95 -2.67 -11.26 -7.85
N PHE A 96 -3.78 -10.72 -7.37
CA PHE A 96 -4.10 -10.70 -5.94
C PHE A 96 -4.85 -11.95 -5.47
N GLY A 97 -5.18 -12.87 -6.38
CA GLY A 97 -6.16 -13.92 -6.16
C GLY A 97 -7.59 -13.39 -6.13
N GLU A 98 -8.55 -14.29 -5.89
CA GLU A 98 -9.96 -13.92 -5.72
C GLU A 98 -10.19 -13.30 -4.34
N PRO A 99 -10.90 -12.16 -4.24
CA PRO A 99 -11.26 -11.60 -2.94
C PRO A 99 -12.06 -12.60 -2.11
N ILE A 100 -11.74 -12.69 -0.81
CA ILE A 100 -12.53 -13.50 0.14
C ILE A 100 -13.95 -12.94 0.16
N LYS A 101 -14.94 -13.82 0.04
CA LYS A 101 -16.35 -13.42 0.08
C LYS A 101 -16.86 -13.37 1.52
N HIS A 102 -17.64 -12.34 1.84
CA HIS A 102 -18.39 -12.29 3.09
C HIS A 102 -19.40 -13.43 3.15
N LEU A 103 -19.33 -14.29 4.18
CA LEU A 103 -20.17 -15.48 4.32
C LEU A 103 -21.67 -15.18 4.18
N ASP A 104 -22.15 -14.14 4.87
CA ASP A 104 -23.59 -13.85 4.91
C ASP A 104 -24.15 -13.19 3.65
N THR A 105 -23.30 -12.50 2.87
CA THR A 105 -23.77 -11.66 1.75
C THR A 105 -23.23 -12.09 0.39
N GLY A 106 -22.22 -12.96 0.35
CA GLY A 106 -21.50 -13.36 -0.86
C GLY A 106 -20.71 -12.23 -1.53
N ARG A 107 -20.71 -11.02 -0.95
CA ARG A 107 -20.00 -9.85 -1.48
C ARG A 107 -18.51 -10.03 -1.33
N ASP A 108 -17.77 -9.55 -2.31
CA ASP A 108 -16.32 -9.47 -2.25
C ASP A 108 -15.91 -8.56 -1.09
N SER A 109 -15.00 -9.05 -0.26
CA SER A 109 -14.36 -8.25 0.77
C SER A 109 -13.12 -7.55 0.22
N GLU A 110 -12.49 -6.74 1.06
CA GLU A 110 -11.20 -6.11 0.79
C GLU A 110 -10.01 -7.06 1.13
N TRP A 111 -10.25 -8.36 1.37
CA TRP A 111 -9.22 -9.34 1.76
C TRP A 111 -8.88 -10.31 0.62
N PHE A 112 -7.59 -10.58 0.45
CA PHE A 112 -7.02 -11.32 -0.67
C PHE A 112 -6.05 -12.39 -0.18
N PRO A 113 -6.02 -13.59 -0.81
CA PRO A 113 -5.11 -14.68 -0.45
C PRO A 113 -3.72 -14.49 -1.08
N ILE A 114 -3.01 -13.47 -0.62
CA ILE A 114 -1.69 -13.07 -1.12
C ILE A 114 -0.79 -12.62 0.03
N HIS A 115 0.50 -12.93 -0.06
CA HIS A 115 1.49 -12.45 0.90
C HIS A 115 1.67 -10.93 0.79
N PRO A 116 1.78 -10.19 1.91
CA PRO A 116 1.70 -8.74 1.89
C PRO A 116 2.87 -8.04 1.18
N GLU A 117 4.07 -8.63 1.14
CA GLU A 117 5.17 -8.10 0.30
C GLU A 117 4.88 -8.23 -1.20
N GLU A 118 4.21 -9.31 -1.61
CA GLU A 118 3.83 -9.50 -3.01
C GLU A 118 2.71 -8.52 -3.38
N ALA A 119 1.70 -8.37 -2.52
CA ALA A 119 0.65 -7.38 -2.69
C ALA A 119 1.23 -5.95 -2.79
N GLU A 120 2.21 -5.61 -1.95
CA GLU A 120 2.93 -4.33 -1.99
C GLU A 120 3.62 -4.11 -3.34
N ALA A 121 4.39 -5.09 -3.82
CA ALA A 121 5.06 -5.01 -5.12
C ALA A 121 4.04 -4.83 -6.27
N GLN A 122 2.92 -5.55 -6.23
CA GLN A 122 1.86 -5.40 -7.23
C GLN A 122 1.22 -4.01 -7.19
N VAL A 123 0.94 -3.48 -6.00
CA VAL A 123 0.40 -2.12 -5.85
C VAL A 123 1.40 -1.07 -6.35
N ASP A 124 2.69 -1.19 -6.01
CA ASP A 124 3.74 -0.29 -6.51
C ASP A 124 3.74 -0.28 -8.04
N TRP A 125 3.69 -1.46 -8.67
CA TRP A 125 3.62 -1.61 -10.12
C TRP A 125 2.35 -1.00 -10.74
N ILE A 126 1.19 -1.18 -10.09
CA ILE A 126 -0.08 -0.63 -10.55
C ILE A 126 -0.03 0.90 -10.53
N LEU A 127 0.41 1.49 -9.42
CA LEU A 127 0.54 2.95 -9.32
C LEU A 127 1.52 3.47 -10.37
N ALA A 128 2.71 2.88 -10.45
CA ALA A 128 3.75 3.32 -11.36
C ALA A 128 3.29 3.27 -12.83
N ARG A 129 2.78 2.12 -13.31
CA ARG A 129 2.43 1.95 -14.73
C ARG A 129 1.11 2.58 -15.16
N ARG A 130 0.27 3.01 -14.21
CA ARG A 130 -1.03 3.63 -14.52
C ARG A 130 -0.96 5.16 -14.63
N GLY A 131 0.23 5.72 -14.73
CA GLY A 131 0.42 7.16 -14.95
C GLY A 131 0.24 7.99 -13.69
N PHE A 132 0.33 7.39 -12.49
CA PHE A 132 0.43 8.19 -11.27
C PHE A 132 1.74 8.96 -11.29
N SER A 133 1.68 10.19 -10.79
CA SER A 133 2.79 11.13 -10.81
C SER A 133 2.91 11.84 -9.47
N VAL A 134 4.13 12.29 -9.16
CA VAL A 134 4.44 13.05 -7.95
C VAL A 134 5.42 14.15 -8.32
N GLY A 135 5.18 15.37 -7.84
CA GLY A 135 6.04 16.53 -8.14
C GLY A 135 6.07 16.87 -9.63
N GLY A 136 4.97 16.66 -10.37
CA GLY A 136 4.86 16.94 -11.79
C GLY A 136 5.43 15.87 -12.71
N LYS A 137 5.97 14.75 -12.19
CA LYS A 137 6.63 13.72 -12.99
C LYS A 137 6.09 12.33 -12.73
N ASN A 138 6.06 11.49 -13.76
CA ASN A 138 5.54 10.13 -13.66
C ASN A 138 6.35 9.27 -12.66
N LEU A 139 5.66 8.35 -11.98
CA LEU A 139 6.29 7.37 -11.09
C LEU A 139 7.05 6.29 -11.86
N TYR A 140 6.69 6.05 -13.12
CA TYR A 140 7.32 5.05 -13.98
C TYR A 140 8.05 5.70 -15.14
N SER A 141 9.16 5.08 -15.53
CA SER A 141 9.92 5.43 -16.73
C SER A 141 10.63 4.20 -17.27
N HIS A 142 10.73 4.11 -18.60
CA HIS A 142 11.45 3.05 -19.29
C HIS A 142 12.99 3.20 -19.23
N TYR A 143 13.49 4.35 -18.81
CA TYR A 143 14.93 4.61 -18.71
C TYR A 143 15.47 4.08 -17.39
N GLU A 144 16.39 3.11 -17.44
CA GLU A 144 17.10 2.60 -16.26
C GLU A 144 18.09 3.63 -15.71
N ARG A 145 18.04 3.86 -14.38
CA ARG A 145 18.93 4.76 -13.63
C ARG A 145 19.08 4.24 -12.20
N ASP A 146 20.16 4.59 -11.52
CA ASP A 146 20.50 4.11 -10.16
C ASP A 146 19.42 4.38 -9.09
N GLN A 147 18.57 5.38 -9.32
CA GLN A 147 17.47 5.78 -8.43
C GLN A 147 16.13 5.10 -8.76
N LYS A 148 16.11 4.19 -9.74
CA LYS A 148 14.92 3.44 -10.18
C LYS A 148 15.04 1.97 -9.79
N PHE A 149 13.94 1.41 -9.34
CA PHE A 149 13.81 -0.02 -9.08
C PHE A 149 12.68 -0.56 -9.95
N ASN A 150 12.99 -1.47 -10.88
CA ASN A 150 12.03 -2.00 -11.85
C ASN A 150 11.29 -0.91 -12.66
N GLY A 151 12.00 0.18 -13.01
CA GLY A 151 11.44 1.34 -13.72
C GLY A 151 10.61 2.29 -12.85
N ILE A 152 10.46 2.00 -11.56
CA ILE A 152 9.76 2.87 -10.59
C ILE A 152 10.77 3.84 -9.98
N ASP A 153 10.47 5.14 -10.01
CA ASP A 153 11.27 6.14 -9.30
C ASP A 153 11.08 6.01 -7.79
N VAL A 154 12.14 5.58 -7.09
CA VAL A 154 12.09 5.27 -5.67
C VAL A 154 11.88 6.53 -4.83
N GLN A 155 12.51 7.65 -5.20
CA GLN A 155 12.43 8.90 -4.45
C GLN A 155 11.03 9.51 -4.53
N ARG A 156 10.37 9.45 -5.69
CA ARG A 156 8.99 9.90 -5.84
C ARG A 156 8.01 8.98 -5.14
N MET A 157 8.19 7.66 -5.25
CA MET A 157 7.34 6.71 -4.53
C MET A 157 7.40 6.95 -3.02
N ARG A 158 8.58 7.22 -2.44
CA ARG A 158 8.76 7.56 -1.01
C ARG A 158 7.96 8.78 -0.54
N GLN A 159 7.59 9.70 -1.43
CA GLN A 159 6.81 10.90 -1.05
C GLN A 159 5.34 10.57 -0.77
N ILE A 160 4.82 9.49 -1.36
CA ILE A 160 3.44 9.05 -1.18
C ILE A 160 3.35 7.74 -0.38
N LYS A 161 4.40 6.92 -0.37
CA LYS A 161 4.45 5.60 0.25
C LYS A 161 5.05 5.67 1.64
N LYS A 162 4.44 4.99 2.60
CA LYS A 162 5.01 4.71 3.91
C LYS A 162 4.84 3.24 4.27
N ILE A 163 5.92 2.60 4.67
CA ILE A 163 5.94 1.19 5.08
C ILE A 163 5.98 1.05 6.60
N PHE A 164 5.40 -0.02 7.12
CA PHE A 164 5.29 -0.33 8.55
C PHE A 164 5.98 -1.67 8.86
N ARG A 165 7.29 -1.61 9.09
CA ARG A 165 8.13 -2.77 9.42
C ARG A 165 8.91 -2.49 10.71
N PRO A 166 8.24 -2.50 11.88
CA PRO A 166 8.91 -2.21 13.15
C PRO A 166 10.04 -3.20 13.41
N ASN A 167 10.96 -2.85 14.32
CA ASN A 167 11.93 -3.82 14.80
C ASN A 167 11.19 -5.01 15.44
N PRO A 168 11.65 -6.27 15.26
CA PRO A 168 10.99 -7.44 15.86
C PRO A 168 10.88 -7.32 17.38
N ARG A 169 11.88 -6.72 18.03
CA ARG A 169 11.87 -6.43 19.47
C ARG A 169 10.78 -5.43 19.85
N ASP A 170 10.60 -4.36 19.07
CA ASP A 170 9.54 -3.37 19.33
C ASP A 170 8.15 -3.97 19.13
N LEU A 171 7.99 -4.93 18.22
CA LEU A 171 6.75 -5.70 18.09
C LEU A 171 6.52 -6.54 19.36
N HIS A 172 7.52 -7.31 19.78
CA HIS A 172 7.45 -8.16 20.97
C HIS A 172 7.08 -7.35 22.22
N GLU A 173 7.77 -6.24 22.49
CA GLU A 173 7.49 -5.37 23.64
C GLU A 173 6.07 -4.76 23.62
N ARG A 174 5.52 -4.47 22.43
CA ARG A 174 4.14 -3.98 22.29
C ARG A 174 3.12 -5.09 22.48
N ALA A 175 3.40 -6.29 21.97
CA ALA A 175 2.53 -7.45 22.11
C ALA A 175 2.44 -7.89 23.58
N ASP A 176 3.56 -7.94 24.29
CA ASP A 176 3.61 -8.23 25.73
C ASP A 176 2.81 -7.22 26.55
N LYS A 177 2.96 -5.92 26.25
CA LYS A 177 2.17 -4.84 26.91
C LYS A 177 0.68 -4.95 26.62
N ALA A 178 0.31 -5.50 25.46
CA ALA A 178 -1.08 -5.75 25.08
C ALA A 178 -1.62 -7.07 25.65
N GLY A 179 -0.80 -7.88 26.34
CA GLY A 179 -1.19 -9.17 26.89
C GLY A 179 -1.40 -10.26 25.84
N MET A 180 -0.75 -10.14 24.68
CA MET A 180 -0.85 -11.11 23.59
C MET A 180 0.09 -12.30 23.82
N ASP A 181 -0.36 -13.50 23.44
CA ASP A 181 0.52 -14.67 23.43
C ASP A 181 1.47 -14.60 22.23
N PHE A 182 2.70 -15.13 22.36
CA PHE A 182 3.66 -15.19 21.24
C PHE A 182 3.08 -15.91 20.02
N HIS A 183 2.23 -16.91 20.23
CA HIS A 183 1.54 -17.62 19.15
C HIS A 183 0.72 -16.68 18.26
N ASP A 184 0.13 -15.62 18.81
CA ASP A 184 -0.75 -14.70 18.09
C ASP A 184 -0.01 -13.74 17.14
N TYR A 185 1.30 -13.62 17.25
CA TYR A 185 2.08 -12.73 16.37
C TYR A 185 3.37 -13.36 15.88
N ARG A 186 3.55 -14.67 16.11
CA ARG A 186 4.73 -15.45 15.71
C ARG A 186 5.04 -15.27 14.23
N ASP A 187 4.01 -15.35 13.38
CA ASP A 187 4.18 -15.34 11.93
C ASP A 187 4.65 -13.96 11.44
N TYR A 188 4.03 -12.88 11.93
CA TYR A 188 4.53 -11.53 11.65
C TYR A 188 5.89 -11.24 12.28
N HIS A 189 6.19 -11.75 13.48
CA HIS A 189 7.51 -11.62 14.11
C HIS A 189 8.61 -12.30 13.28
N ALA A 190 8.36 -13.55 12.84
CA ALA A 190 9.28 -14.29 11.98
C ALA A 190 9.51 -13.55 10.65
N PHE A 191 8.44 -13.01 10.06
CA PHE A 191 8.52 -12.16 8.89
C PHE A 191 9.43 -10.94 9.13
N LEU A 192 9.24 -10.19 10.23
CA LEU A 192 10.06 -9.03 10.53
C LEU A 192 11.53 -9.41 10.75
N GLN A 193 11.81 -10.54 11.42
CA GLN A 193 13.19 -11.02 11.58
C GLN A 193 13.86 -11.25 10.23
N GLN A 194 13.16 -11.91 9.30
CA GLN A 194 13.68 -12.13 7.95
C GLN A 194 13.84 -10.82 7.16
N PHE A 195 12.84 -9.94 7.20
CA PHE A 195 12.88 -8.64 6.56
C PHE A 195 14.10 -7.83 7.02
N HIS A 196 14.35 -7.77 8.33
CA HIS A 196 15.48 -7.02 8.88
C HIS A 196 16.83 -7.69 8.59
N ALA A 197 16.90 -9.02 8.53
CA ALA A 197 18.13 -9.76 8.25
C ALA A 197 18.55 -9.80 6.77
N ARG A 198 17.59 -9.75 5.83
CA ARG A 198 17.86 -9.83 4.38
C ARG A 198 17.94 -8.45 3.72
N ASP A 199 18.52 -8.36 2.53
CA ASP A 199 18.37 -7.17 1.67
C ASP A 199 17.00 -7.23 0.98
N ALA A 200 15.94 -6.89 1.72
CA ALA A 200 14.57 -6.98 1.25
C ALA A 200 14.24 -5.80 0.32
N GLU A 201 13.58 -6.06 -0.81
CA GLU A 201 13.19 -5.03 -1.78
C GLU A 201 12.44 -3.86 -1.13
N GLY A 202 11.54 -4.14 -0.17
CA GLY A 202 10.82 -3.08 0.55
C GLY A 202 11.71 -2.07 1.30
N LYS A 203 12.96 -2.43 1.64
CA LYS A 203 13.91 -1.52 2.29
C LYS A 203 14.33 -0.35 1.41
N ILE A 204 14.20 -0.46 0.09
CA ILE A 204 14.46 0.67 -0.81
C ILE A 204 13.52 1.85 -0.54
N TYR A 205 12.41 1.65 0.19
CA TYR A 205 11.46 2.70 0.56
C TYR A 205 11.57 3.15 2.03
N LEU A 206 12.54 2.63 2.79
CA LEU A 206 12.88 3.10 4.14
C LEU A 206 13.75 4.37 4.13
#